data_AF-A0A5P9PZ82-F1
#
_entry.id   AF-A0A5P9PZ82-F1
#
_cell.length_a   1.000
_cell.length_b   1.000
_cell.length_c   1.000
_cell.angle_alpha   90.00
_cell.angle_beta   90.00
_cell.angle_gamma   90.00
#
_symmetry.space_group_name_H-M   'P 1'
#
loop_
_entity.id
_entity.type
_entity.pdbx_description
1 polymer ?
#
loop_
_entity_poly.entity_id
_entity_poly.type
_entity_poly.pdbx_seq_one_letter_code
_entity_poly.pdbx_strand_id
1 'polypeptide(L)' 'MSENRPLLRVVRGTPADDELAALAAVIAAAASAGESRSEPQRRGSRWADRSANLRQPLQPGPGAWRASALPR' A
#
# COMPACT_ATOMS: atom_id res chain seq x y z
N MET A 1 -8.49 34.98 10.09
CA MET A 1 -9.48 34.23 10.88
C MET A 1 -9.56 32.86 10.23
N SER A 2 -9.05 31.79 10.87
CA SER A 2 -9.18 30.45 10.29
C SER A 2 -10.63 30.02 10.40
N GLU A 3 -11.29 29.84 9.27
CA GLU A 3 -12.64 29.28 9.19
C GLU A 3 -12.59 27.83 9.67
N ASN A 4 -13.09 27.59 10.89
CA ASN A 4 -13.16 26.26 11.47
C ASN A 4 -14.31 25.47 10.81
N ARG A 5 -14.06 24.92 9.62
CA ARG A 5 -15.05 24.14 8.88
C ARG A 5 -15.15 22.73 9.47
N PRO A 6 -16.36 22.24 9.78
CA PRO A 6 -16.52 20.91 10.37
C PRO A 6 -16.06 19.81 9.42
N LEU A 7 -15.40 18.79 9.98
CA LEU A 7 -14.91 17.61 9.24
C LEU A 7 -16.05 16.68 8.81
N LEU A 8 -17.17 16.68 9.53
CA LEU A 8 -18.37 15.88 9.28
C LEU A 8 -19.61 16.73 9.59
N ARG A 9 -20.65 16.66 8.76
CA ARG A 9 -21.95 17.30 9.01
C ARG A 9 -23.10 16.37 8.66
N VAL A 10 -24.02 16.19 9.60
CA VAL A 10 -25.30 15.51 9.36
C VAL A 10 -26.24 16.48 8.66
N VAL A 11 -26.64 16.17 7.43
CA VAL A 11 -27.53 17.03 6.63
C VAL A 11 -29.00 16.67 6.85
N ARG A 12 -29.30 15.43 7.24
CA ARG A 12 -30.65 14.92 7.47
C ARG A 12 -30.64 13.80 8.50
N GLY A 13 -31.70 13.71 9.30
CA GLY A 13 -31.88 12.69 10.35
C GLY A 13 -31.33 13.13 11.70
N THR A 14 -31.71 12.38 12.74
CA THR A 14 -31.25 12.59 14.11
C THR A 14 -30.64 11.28 14.61
N PRO A 15 -29.36 11.01 14.28
CA PRO A 15 -28.70 9.78 14.71
C PRO A 15 -28.62 9.75 16.23
N ALA A 16 -28.68 8.54 16.79
CA ALA A 16 -28.34 8.33 18.18
C ALA A 16 -26.81 8.46 18.38
N ASP A 17 -26.39 8.63 19.64
CA ASP A 17 -24.98 8.88 19.98
C ASP A 17 -24.07 7.71 19.54
N ASP A 18 -24.57 6.48 19.63
CA ASP A 18 -23.87 5.26 19.22
C ASP A 18 -23.70 5.17 17.69
N GLU A 19 -24.71 5.54 16.93
CA GLU A 19 -24.65 5.60 15.47
C GLU A 19 -23.64 6.64 14.99
N LEU A 20 -23.63 7.82 15.63
CA LEU A 20 -22.68 8.88 15.31
C LEU A 20 -21.23 8.45 15.65
N ALA A 21 -21.03 7.79 16.79
CA ALA A 21 -19.74 7.26 17.21
C ALA A 21 -19.23 6.17 16.24
N ALA A 22 -20.11 5.25 15.83
CA ALA A 22 -19.78 4.20 14.87
C ALA A 22 -19.32 4.79 13.53
N LEU A 23 -20.04 5.79 13.02
CA LEU A 23 -19.66 6.47 11.77
C LEU A 23 -18.31 7.18 11.90
N ALA A 24 -18.07 7.89 13.00
CA ALA A 24 -16.80 8.57 13.25
C ALA A 24 -15.63 7.57 13.31
N ALA A 25 -15.81 6.42 13.97
CA ALA A 25 -14.80 5.38 14.06
C ALA A 25 -14.44 4.79 12.68
N VAL A 26 -15.43 4.53 11.83
CA VAL A 26 -15.21 4.04 10.46
C VAL A 26 -14.43 5.05 9.63
N ILE A 27 -14.79 6.33 9.70
CA ILE A 27 -14.09 7.39 8.96
C ILE A 27 -12.64 7.52 9.43
N ALA A 28 -12.40 7.48 10.74
CA ALA A 28 -11.04 7.53 11.30
C ALA A 28 -10.20 6.31 10.87
N ALA A 29 -10.79 5.11 10.86
CA ALA A 29 -10.14 3.89 10.40
C ALA A 29 -9.80 3.96 8.91
N ALA A 30 -10.73 4.43 8.07
CA ALA A 30 -10.53 4.59 6.63
C ALA A 30 -9.43 5.62 6.32
N ALA A 31 -9.40 6.75 7.04
CA ALA A 31 -8.34 7.76 6.91
C ALA A 31 -6.96 7.19 7.29
N SER A 32 -6.91 6.33 8.31
CA SER A 32 -5.68 5.67 8.77
C SER A 32 -5.21 4.55 7.83
N ALA A 33 -6.11 3.96 7.05
CA ALA A 33 -5.80 2.86 6.13
C ALA A 33 -5.01 3.31 4.87
N GLY A 34 -4.98 4.63 4.59
CA GLY A 34 -4.25 5.22 3.46
C GLY A 34 -2.72 5.09 3.53
N GLU A 35 -2.16 4.74 4.69
CA GLU A 35 -0.73 4.47 4.87
C GLU A 35 -0.42 2.98 4.76
N SER A 36 -1.10 2.25 3.87
CA SER A 36 -0.49 1.04 3.31
C SER A 36 0.61 1.49 2.37
N ARG A 37 1.74 1.95 2.94
CA ARG A 37 3.01 2.10 2.23
C ARG A 37 3.12 0.84 1.40
N SER A 38 3.08 0.97 0.07
CA SER A 38 3.40 -0.14 -0.81
C SER A 38 4.76 -0.62 -0.33
N GLU A 39 4.79 -1.71 0.44
CA GLU A 39 6.04 -2.32 0.81
C GLU A 39 6.71 -2.57 -0.54
N PRO A 40 7.91 -2.04 -0.78
CA PRO A 40 8.58 -2.27 -2.04
C PRO A 40 8.55 -3.77 -2.24
N GLN A 41 7.84 -4.21 -3.28
CA GLN A 41 7.53 -5.60 -3.52
C GLN A 41 8.84 -6.35 -3.31
N ARG A 42 8.95 -7.10 -2.21
CA ARG A 42 10.25 -7.62 -1.78
C ARG A 42 10.73 -8.44 -2.95
N ARG A 43 11.75 -7.94 -3.66
CA ARG A 43 12.31 -8.68 -4.79
C ARG A 43 12.70 -10.01 -4.16
N GLY A 44 12.09 -11.10 -4.63
CA GLY A 44 12.36 -12.43 -4.11
C GLY A 44 13.87 -12.64 -4.05
N SER A 45 14.34 -13.40 -3.06
CA SER A 45 15.76 -13.76 -3.01
C SER A 45 16.16 -14.30 -4.37
N ARG A 46 17.23 -13.75 -4.95
CA ARG A 46 17.78 -14.22 -6.22
C ARG A 46 18.15 -15.70 -6.19
N TRP A 47 18.45 -16.24 -5.01
CA TRP A 47 18.69 -17.68 -4.81
C TRP A 47 17.42 -18.55 -4.83
N ALA A 48 16.25 -17.95 -4.61
CA ALA A 48 14.97 -18.65 -4.55
C ALA A 48 14.15 -18.48 -5.84
N ASP A 49 14.72 -17.84 -6.85
CA ASP A 49 14.04 -17.61 -8.12
C ASP A 49 14.05 -18.91 -8.93
N ARG A 50 12.85 -19.44 -9.20
CA ARG A 50 12.68 -20.70 -9.94
C ARG A 50 13.09 -20.58 -11.41
N SER A 51 13.18 -19.36 -11.94
CA SER A 51 13.58 -19.13 -13.33
C SER A 51 15.02 -19.58 -13.61
N ALA A 52 15.89 -19.66 -12.59
CA ALA A 52 17.21 -20.31 -12.70
C ALA A 52 17.17 -21.74 -13.22
N ASN A 53 16.12 -22.49 -12.90
CA ASN A 53 15.99 -23.90 -13.31
C ASN A 53 15.56 -24.03 -14.78
N LEU A 54 15.25 -22.93 -15.45
CA LEU A 54 14.77 -22.90 -16.83
C LEU A 54 15.79 -22.18 -17.72
N ARG A 55 15.90 -22.59 -18.99
CA ARG A 55 16.65 -21.82 -19.97
C ARG A 55 15.92 -20.51 -20.25
N GLN A 56 16.57 -19.39 -19.97
CA GLN A 56 16.05 -18.06 -20.25
C GLN A 56 17.05 -17.24 -21.06
N PRO A 57 16.59 -16.39 -21.99
CA PRO A 57 17.48 -15.48 -22.72
C PRO A 57 18.11 -14.46 -21.77
N LEU A 58 19.32 -14.02 -22.11
CA LEU A 58 19.99 -12.93 -21.40
C LEU A 58 19.28 -11.61 -21.72
N GLN A 59 18.80 -10.90 -20.69
CA GLN A 59 18.17 -9.59 -20.85
C GLN A 59 19.21 -8.48 -20.63
N PRO A 60 19.58 -7.70 -21.67
CA PRO A 60 20.47 -6.56 -21.51
C PRO A 60 19.75 -5.41 -20.79
N GLY A 61 20.47 -4.69 -19.93
CA GLY A 61 19.91 -3.52 -19.25
C GLY A 61 20.72 -3.05 -18.04
N PRO A 62 20.35 -1.92 -17.43
CA PRO A 62 20.99 -1.41 -16.22
C PRO A 62 21.05 -2.49 -15.12
N GLY A 63 22.25 -2.76 -14.61
CA GLY A 63 22.48 -3.76 -13.56
C GLY A 63 22.60 -5.21 -14.05
N ALA A 64 22.44 -5.50 -15.36
CA ALA A 64 22.55 -6.86 -15.89
C ALA A 64 23.94 -7.48 -15.68
N TRP A 65 25.02 -6.70 -15.80
CA TRP A 65 26.39 -7.16 -15.55
C TRP A 65 26.66 -7.53 -14.09
N ARG A 66 26.06 -6.80 -13.14
CA ARG A 66 26.14 -7.18 -11.71
C ARG A 66 25.27 -8.40 -11.42
N ALA A 67 24.13 -8.53 -12.11
CA ALA A 67 23.22 -9.65 -11.95
C ALA A 67 23.77 -10.97 -12.54
N SER A 68 24.67 -10.93 -13.53
CA SER A 68 25.26 -12.16 -14.10
C SER A 68 26.20 -12.89 -13.14
N ALA A 69 26.70 -12.21 -12.11
CA ALA A 69 27.53 -12.82 -11.06
C ALA A 69 26.71 -13.40 -9.89
N LEU A 70 25.38 -13.25 -9.92
CA LEU A 70 24.49 -13.78 -8.89
C LEU A 70 23.67 -14.95 -9.46
N PRO A 71 23.27 -15.91 -8.63
CA PRO A 71 22.30 -16.92 -9.02
C PRO A 71 21.01 -16.24 -9.50
N ARG A 72 20.42 -16.83 -10.53
CA ARG A 72 19.11 -16.42 -11.04
C ARG A 72 18.00 -17.24 -10.41
#